data_AF-A0A7K2J499-F1
#
_entry.id   AF-A0A7K2J499-F1
#
_cell.length_a   1.000
_cell.length_b   1.000
_cell.length_c   1.000
_cell.angle_alpha   90.00
_cell.angle_beta   90.00
_cell.angle_gamma   90.00
#
_symmetry.space_group_name_H-M   'P 1'
#
loop_
_entity.id
_entity.type
_entity.pdbx_description
1 polymer ?
#
loop_
_entity_poly.entity_id
_entity_poly.type
_entity_poly.pdbx_seq_one_letter_code
_entity_poly.pdbx_strand_id
1 'polypeptide(L)'
;MTQHSDGSTPLRHPATEHLLRYFEDDHLPPHLRAVSKPCGDLAQELVDALPDGPELTAGLRKLLEAKDCFVRAALDTTPED
;
A
#
# COMPACT_ATOMS: atom_id res chain seq x y z
N MET A 1 -34.70 2.29 0.63
CA MET A 1 -34.36 3.73 0.58
C MET A 1 -33.04 3.86 -0.12
N THR A 2 -33.09 4.23 -1.40
CA THR A 2 -31.94 4.54 -2.23
C THR A 2 -31.28 5.78 -1.63
N GLN A 3 -30.05 5.67 -1.15
CA GLN A 3 -29.25 6.84 -0.79
C GLN A 3 -28.08 6.96 -1.77
N HIS A 4 -27.88 8.21 -2.16
CA HIS A 4 -27.16 8.66 -3.32
C HIS A 4 -25.66 8.40 -3.22
N SER A 5 -25.10 7.77 -4.25
CA SER A 5 -23.69 7.81 -4.58
C SER A 5 -23.36 9.22 -5.08
N ASP A 6 -22.95 10.10 -4.16
CA ASP A 6 -22.26 11.34 -4.52
C ASP A 6 -20.84 10.96 -4.97
N GLY A 7 -20.56 11.18 -6.26
CA GLY A 7 -19.32 10.81 -6.93
C GLY A 7 -18.12 11.69 -6.59
N SER A 8 -18.03 12.18 -5.36
CA SER A 8 -16.86 12.89 -4.86
C SER A 8 -16.01 11.89 -4.12
N THR A 9 -14.89 11.44 -4.71
CA THR A 9 -13.87 10.68 -3.99
C THR A 9 -13.58 11.42 -2.67
N PRO A 10 -13.79 10.80 -1.50
CA PRO A 10 -13.56 11.49 -0.24
C PRO A 10 -12.10 11.92 -0.20
N LEU A 11 -11.87 13.23 0.01
CA LEU A 11 -10.54 13.79 0.20
C LEU A 11 -9.89 13.03 1.36
N ARG A 12 -8.81 12.30 1.07
CA ARG A 12 -8.15 11.48 2.07
C ARG A 12 -7.36 12.36 3.02
N HIS A 13 -7.17 11.89 4.24
CA HIS A 13 -6.31 12.59 5.18
C HIS A 13 -4.87 12.65 4.60
N PRO A 14 -4.17 13.80 4.65
CA PRO A 14 -2.84 13.95 4.05
C PRO A 14 -1.81 12.92 4.52
N ALA A 15 -1.93 12.43 5.76
CA ALA A 15 -1.07 11.37 6.28
C ALA A 15 -1.32 10.01 5.58
N THR A 16 -2.56 9.70 5.21
CA THR A 16 -2.92 8.51 4.44
C THR A 16 -2.34 8.62 3.03
N GLU A 17 -2.59 9.75 2.35
CA GLU A 17 -2.07 10.00 0.99
C GLU A 17 -0.55 9.95 0.94
N HIS A 18 0.11 10.54 1.93
CA HIS A 18 1.57 10.52 2.02
C HIS A 18 2.15 9.10 2.24
N LEU A 19 1.40 8.17 2.82
CA LEU A 19 1.84 6.78 2.95
C LEU A 19 1.70 6.01 1.63
N LEU A 20 0.63 6.25 0.88
CA LEU A 20 0.31 5.50 -0.35
C LEU A 20 1.41 5.55 -1.41
N ARG A 21 2.09 6.69 -1.58
CA ARG A 21 3.23 6.80 -2.52
C ARG A 21 4.37 5.82 -2.22
N TYR A 22 4.51 5.36 -0.98
CA TYR A 22 5.58 4.41 -0.62
C TYR A 22 5.21 2.97 -0.98
N PHE A 23 3.98 2.71 -1.41
CA PHE A 23 3.54 1.39 -1.87
C PHE A 23 3.73 1.16 -3.37
N GLU A 24 4.11 2.19 -4.13
CA GLU A 24 4.47 2.04 -5.55
C GLU A 24 5.59 1.00 -5.71
N ASP A 25 5.44 0.12 -6.69
CA ASP A 25 6.40 -0.96 -6.99
C ASP A 25 6.97 -0.90 -8.41
N ASP A 26 6.49 0.04 -9.24
CA ASP A 26 6.86 0.16 -10.65
C ASP A 26 8.33 0.50 -10.89
N HIS A 27 9.01 1.02 -9.88
CA HIS A 27 10.44 1.32 -9.93
C HIS A 27 11.32 0.11 -9.55
N LEU A 28 10.74 -0.97 -9.03
CA LEU A 28 11.48 -2.13 -8.57
C LEU A 28 11.75 -3.12 -9.73
N PRO A 29 12.92 -3.78 -9.74
CA PRO A 29 13.19 -4.94 -10.59
C PRO A 29 12.15 -6.06 -10.38
N PRO A 30 11.89 -6.92 -11.38
CA PRO A 30 10.80 -7.90 -11.33
C PRO A 30 10.78 -8.80 -10.08
N HIS A 31 11.95 -9.28 -9.61
CA HIS A 31 12.03 -10.17 -8.45
C HIS A 31 11.65 -9.47 -7.13
N LEU A 32 12.03 -8.19 -6.95
CA LEU A 32 11.62 -7.40 -5.78
C LEU A 32 10.16 -6.94 -5.90
N ARG A 33 9.73 -6.61 -7.11
CA ARG A 33 8.35 -6.23 -7.39
C ARG A 33 7.37 -7.34 -6.99
N ALA A 34 7.72 -8.60 -7.27
CA ALA A 34 6.88 -9.75 -6.96
C ALA A 34 6.50 -9.86 -5.47
N VAL A 35 7.38 -9.42 -4.56
CA VAL A 35 7.12 -9.41 -3.11
C VAL A 35 6.58 -8.07 -2.60
N SER A 36 6.87 -6.96 -3.29
CA SER A 36 6.38 -5.63 -2.92
C SER A 36 4.92 -5.41 -3.32
N LYS A 37 4.53 -5.86 -4.52
CA LYS A 37 3.22 -5.60 -5.12
C LYS A 37 2.03 -6.03 -4.25
N PRO A 38 2.02 -7.23 -3.63
CA PRO A 38 0.90 -7.64 -2.78
C PRO A 38 0.63 -6.68 -1.61
N CYS A 39 1.66 -6.04 -1.07
CA CYS A 39 1.48 -5.03 -0.02
C CYS A 39 0.84 -3.75 -0.56
N GLY A 40 1.19 -3.33 -1.78
CA GLY A 40 0.60 -2.16 -2.40
C GLY A 40 -0.85 -2.37 -2.80
N ASP A 41 -1.17 -3.55 -3.35
CA ASP A 41 -2.55 -3.93 -3.68
C ASP A 41 -3.42 -3.95 -2.39
N LEU A 42 -2.94 -4.57 -1.32
CA LEU A 42 -3.64 -4.58 -0.02
C LEU A 42 -3.79 -3.18 0.58
N ALA A 43 -2.78 -2.31 0.46
CA ALA A 43 -2.86 -0.93 0.94
C ALA A 43 -3.98 -0.16 0.23
N GLN A 44 -4.10 -0.32 -1.10
CA GLN A 44 -5.15 0.30 -1.89
C GLN A 44 -6.53 -0.24 -1.52
N GLU A 45 -6.68 -1.57 -1.41
CA GLU A 45 -7.93 -2.20 -0.97
C GLU A 45 -8.40 -1.69 0.40
N LEU A 46 -7.49 -1.56 1.36
CA LEU A 46 -7.82 -1.07 2.70
C LEU A 46 -8.20 0.40 2.71
N VAL A 47 -7.55 1.23 1.89
CA VAL A 47 -7.95 2.63 1.73
C VAL A 47 -9.35 2.70 1.15
N ASP A 48 -9.64 1.95 0.08
CA ASP A 48 -10.95 2.00 -0.57
C ASP A 48 -12.08 1.47 0.33
N ALA A 49 -11.80 0.47 1.17
CA ALA A 49 -12.80 -0.15 2.03
C ALA A 49 -13.06 0.59 3.36
N LEU A 50 -12.12 1.38 3.86
CA LEU A 50 -12.16 1.94 5.22
C LEU A 50 -12.22 3.48 5.23
N PRO A 51 -12.91 4.08 6.23
CA PRO A 51 -12.85 5.52 6.45
C PRO A 51 -11.47 5.94 6.96
N ASP A 52 -11.13 7.21 6.77
CA ASP A 52 -9.92 7.75 7.38
C ASP A 52 -9.99 7.73 8.91
N GLY A 53 -8.84 7.45 9.51
CA GLY A 53 -8.69 7.41 10.95
C GLY A 53 -7.28 7.04 11.38
N PRO A 54 -6.98 7.17 12.69
CA PRO A 54 -5.68 6.83 13.24
C PRO A 54 -5.32 5.36 13.01
N GLU A 55 -6.31 4.46 13.07
CA GLU A 55 -6.09 3.01 12.87
C GLU A 55 -5.76 2.66 11.42
N LEU A 56 -6.42 3.28 10.43
CA LEU A 56 -6.06 3.09 9.02
C LEU A 56 -4.62 3.53 8.77
N THR A 57 -4.25 4.73 9.24
CA THR A 57 -2.89 5.25 9.10
C THR A 57 -1.87 4.36 9.82
N ALA A 58 -2.19 3.86 11.02
CA ALA A 58 -1.32 2.98 11.77
C ALA A 58 -1.17 1.59 11.11
N GLY A 59 -2.23 1.08 10.48
CA GLY A 59 -2.20 -0.15 9.70
C GLY A 59 -1.33 -0.01 8.45
N LEU A 60 -1.49 1.08 7.70
CA LEU A 60 -0.69 1.37 6.51
C LEU A 60 0.81 1.50 6.84
N ARG A 61 1.18 2.13 7.97
CA ARG A 61 2.59 2.17 8.40
C ARG A 61 3.15 0.78 8.69
N LYS A 62 2.42 -0.07 9.40
CA LYS A 62 2.85 -1.44 9.70
C LYS A 62 2.98 -2.27 8.41
N LEU A 63 2.06 -2.08 7.47
CA LEU A 63 2.11 -2.76 6.18
C LEU A 63 3.32 -2.30 5.35
N LEU A 64 3.67 -1.01 5.40
CA LEU A 64 4.87 -0.48 4.76
C LEU A 64 6.15 -1.09 5.37
N GLU A 65 6.23 -1.18 6.70
CA GLU A 65 7.35 -1.84 7.38
C GLU A 65 7.46 -3.32 6.99
N ALA A 66 6.33 -4.02 6.85
CA ALA A 66 6.30 -5.40 6.37
C ALA A 66 6.81 -5.51 4.92
N LYS A 67 6.33 -4.64 4.03
CA LYS A 67 6.79 -4.54 2.64
C LYS A 67 8.31 -4.38 2.57
N ASP A 68 8.87 -3.45 3.33
CA ASP A 68 10.30 -3.17 3.35
C ASP A 68 11.11 -4.36 3.88
N CYS A 69 10.58 -5.10 4.86
CA CYS A 69 11.19 -6.34 5.32
C CYS A 69 11.19 -7.44 4.25
N PHE A 70 10.08 -7.62 3.52
CA PHE A 70 9.99 -8.61 2.45
C PHE A 70 10.91 -8.26 1.28
N VAL A 71 10.98 -6.99 0.87
CA VAL A 71 11.91 -6.53 -0.17
C VAL A 71 13.35 -6.80 0.25
N ARG A 72 13.73 -6.50 1.50
CA ARG A 72 15.08 -6.76 2.00
C ARG A 72 15.41 -8.26 2.01
N ALA A 73 14.47 -9.11 2.40
CA ALA A 73 14.66 -10.57 2.36
C ALA A 73 14.77 -11.10 0.92
N ALA A 74 14.09 -10.48 -0.05
CA ALA A 74 14.17 -10.87 -1.46
C ALA A 74 15.50 -10.48 -2.14
N LEU A 75 16.31 -9.60 -1.53
CA LEU A 75 17.66 -9.32 -2.04
C LEU A 75 18.54 -10.58 -2.00
N ASP A 76 18.33 -11.44 -1.00
CA ASP A 76 19.08 -12.69 -0.79
C ASP A 76 18.62 -13.82 -1.73
N THR A 77 17.52 -13.65 -2.46
CA THR A 77 16.96 -14.67 -3.36
C THR A 77 17.23 -14.40 -4.83
N THR A 78 18.00 -13.35 -5.14
CA THR A 78 18.42 -13.03 -6.50
C THR A 78 19.22 -14.21 -7.07
N PRO A 79 18.77 -14.88 -8.15
CA PRO A 79 19.62 -15.82 -8.86
C PRO A 79 20.81 -15.02 -9.42
N GLU A 80 22.04 -15.49 -9.22
CA GLU A 80 23.19 -14.93 -9.94
C GLU A 80 22.90 -15.02 -11.45
N ASP A 81 23.06 -13.91 -12.17
CA ASP A 81 22.98 -13.86 -13.65
C ASP A 81 24.06 -14.74 -14.29
#